data_AF-B4R783-F1
#
_entry.id   AF-B4R783-F1
#
_cell.length_a   1.000
_cell.length_b   1.000
_cell.length_c   1.000
_cell.angle_alpha   90.00
_cell.angle_beta   90.00
_cell.angle_gamma   90.00
#
_symmetry.space_group_name_H-M   'P 1'
#
loop_
_entity.id
_entity.type
_entity.pdbx_description
1 polymer ?
#
loop_
_entity_poly.entity_id
_entity_poly.type
_entity_poly.pdbx_seq_one_letter_code
_entity_poly.pdbx_strand_id
1 'polypeptide(L)'
;MALVHTFLGTWEIVCCTFEGKRELSGLEGIKFRLDDTSDITWYNDLVSPLPESKDCGTFCESASVLFSCETFDVHEINPRLVFGAFAGHSIEFSTNTLTPTDTLVLSCENWYAVECKRVQDNQAAGQEKQLSFGEALQESYFRDVMVKSSSGLEYALHASILRLNASIAACA
;
A
#
# COMPACT_ATOMS: atom_id res chain seq x y z
N MET A 1 8.33 20.06 18.28
CA MET A 1 8.16 19.57 16.90
C MET A 1 7.48 18.22 17.02
N ALA A 2 6.28 18.05 16.46
CA ALA A 2 5.61 16.75 16.45
C ALA A 2 6.47 15.77 15.63
N LEU A 3 6.70 14.57 16.16
CA LEU A 3 7.45 13.54 15.45
C LEU A 3 6.57 13.10 14.27
N VAL A 4 7.02 13.29 13.04
CA VAL A 4 6.27 12.81 11.87
C VAL A 4 6.55 11.32 11.74
N HIS A 5 5.55 10.48 12.00
CA HIS A 5 5.65 9.05 11.79
C HIS A 5 5.45 8.72 10.31
N THR A 6 6.17 7.75 9.77
CA THR A 6 6.11 7.43 8.33
C THR A 6 5.61 6.01 8.08
N PHE A 7 4.62 5.55 8.85
CA PHE A 7 3.96 4.26 8.62
C PHE A 7 2.98 4.30 7.45
N LEU A 8 2.52 5.48 7.05
CA LEU A 8 1.57 5.65 5.96
C LEU A 8 2.10 5.08 4.63
N GLY A 9 1.18 4.54 3.83
CA GLY A 9 1.46 3.96 2.52
C GLY A 9 1.08 2.49 2.43
N THR A 10 1.41 1.88 1.29
CA THR A 10 1.11 0.47 1.02
C THR A 10 2.30 -0.42 1.37
N TRP A 11 2.02 -1.50 2.09
CA TRP A 11 2.99 -2.50 2.54
C TRP A 11 2.60 -3.88 2.03
N GLU A 12 3.59 -4.67 1.63
CA GLU A 12 3.44 -6.06 1.22
C GLU A 12 4.19 -6.95 2.20
N ILE A 13 3.52 -7.98 2.72
CA ILE A 13 4.14 -8.99 3.60
C ILE A 13 5.07 -9.84 2.76
N VAL A 14 6.36 -9.88 3.09
CA VAL A 14 7.37 -10.63 2.33
C VAL A 14 7.78 -11.92 3.01
N CYS A 15 7.72 -11.96 4.34
CA CYS A 15 8.20 -13.09 5.13
C CYS A 15 7.58 -13.04 6.51
N CYS A 16 7.18 -14.22 7.02
CA CYS A 16 6.83 -14.40 8.41
C CYS A 16 7.86 -15.30 9.11
N THR A 17 8.11 -15.01 10.38
CA THR A 17 9.00 -15.82 11.22
C THR A 17 8.32 -16.19 12.52
N PHE A 18 8.44 -17.44 12.92
CA PHE A 18 7.97 -17.99 14.18
C PHE A 18 9.15 -18.60 14.95
N GLU A 19 9.36 -18.19 16.19
CA GLU A 19 10.51 -18.56 17.03
C GLU A 19 11.87 -18.40 16.30
N GLY A 20 12.00 -17.33 15.51
CA GLY A 20 13.20 -17.02 14.74
C GLY A 20 13.43 -17.92 13.52
N LYS A 21 12.49 -18.81 13.18
CA LYS A 21 12.53 -19.61 11.96
C LYS A 21 11.53 -19.07 10.94
N ARG A 22 11.94 -19.07 9.66
CA ARG A 22 11.03 -18.71 8.57
C ARG A 22 9.88 -19.73 8.52
N GLU A 23 8.67 -19.22 8.48
CA GLU A 23 7.45 -20.02 8.38
C GLU A 23 6.77 -19.74 7.03
N LEU A 24 6.13 -20.77 6.46
CA LEU A 24 5.21 -20.60 5.33
C LEU A 24 3.83 -20.30 5.90
N SER A 25 3.61 -19.04 6.26
CA SER A 25 2.38 -18.59 6.93
C SER A 25 1.18 -18.52 5.98
N GLY A 26 1.44 -18.40 4.67
CA GLY A 26 0.41 -18.11 3.67
C GLY A 26 0.03 -16.63 3.66
N LEU A 27 0.73 -15.78 4.42
CA LEU A 27 0.54 -14.35 4.44
C LEU A 27 1.43 -13.61 3.42
N GLU A 28 2.45 -14.30 2.90
CA GLU A 28 3.38 -13.73 1.94
C GLU A 28 2.65 -13.28 0.66
N GLY A 29 2.85 -12.02 0.26
CA GLY A 29 2.20 -11.39 -0.89
C GLY A 29 0.91 -10.61 -0.55
N ILE A 30 0.35 -10.76 0.65
CA ILE A 30 -0.75 -9.90 1.11
C ILE A 30 -0.26 -8.47 1.21
N LYS A 31 -1.08 -7.52 0.74
CA LYS A 31 -0.80 -6.09 0.86
C LYS A 31 -1.81 -5.43 1.80
N PHE A 32 -1.38 -4.38 2.47
CA PHE A 32 -2.26 -3.51 3.24
C PHE A 32 -1.80 -2.06 3.12
N ARG A 33 -2.74 -1.12 3.20
CA ARG A 33 -2.46 0.32 3.23
C ARG A 33 -2.85 0.88 4.57
N LEU A 34 -1.94 1.67 5.14
CA LEU A 34 -2.18 2.54 6.29
C LEU A 34 -2.35 3.96 5.76
N ASP A 35 -3.50 4.58 6.00
CA ASP A 35 -3.79 5.93 5.52
C ASP A 35 -3.83 6.97 6.66
N ASP A 36 -3.99 8.24 6.27
CA ASP A 36 -3.97 9.39 7.17
C ASP A 36 -5.22 9.51 8.04
N THR A 37 -6.24 8.67 7.84
CA THR A 37 -7.43 8.57 8.68
C THR A 37 -7.33 7.51 9.76
N SER A 38 -6.15 6.89 9.93
CA SER A 38 -5.91 5.76 10.84
C SER A 38 -6.65 4.48 10.44
N ASP A 39 -7.00 4.34 9.15
CA ASP A 39 -7.66 3.16 8.64
C ASP A 39 -6.67 2.18 8.00
N ILE A 40 -7.01 0.89 8.05
CA ILE A 40 -6.29 -0.19 7.39
C ILE A 40 -7.13 -0.69 6.21
N THR A 41 -6.60 -0.57 5.00
CA THR A 41 -7.18 -1.21 3.82
C THR A 41 -6.38 -2.46 3.45
N TRP A 42 -6.98 -3.64 3.57
CA TRP A 42 -6.35 -4.88 3.13
C TRP A 42 -6.60 -5.14 1.64
N TYR A 43 -5.55 -5.46 0.89
CA TYR A 43 -5.65 -5.94 -0.49
C TYR A 43 -5.28 -7.40 -0.52
N ASN A 44 -6.25 -8.21 -0.86
CA ASN A 44 -6.05 -9.62 -1.09
C ASN A 44 -6.24 -9.88 -2.59
N ASP A 45 -5.14 -9.87 -3.35
CA ASP A 45 -5.15 -10.28 -4.76
C ASP A 45 -5.52 -11.78 -4.93
N LEU A 46 -5.62 -12.56 -3.83
CA LEU A 46 -6.19 -13.92 -3.83
C LEU A 46 -7.72 -13.91 -3.76
N VAL A 47 -8.37 -12.74 -3.65
CA VAL A 47 -9.83 -12.60 -3.82
C VAL A 47 -10.13 -12.33 -5.30
N SER A 48 -9.95 -13.37 -6.10
CA SER A 48 -11.06 -13.71 -6.99
C SER A 48 -12.24 -14.02 -6.06
N PRO A 49 -13.48 -13.54 -6.30
CA PRO A 49 -14.61 -13.99 -5.50
C PRO A 49 -14.67 -15.50 -5.66
N LEU A 50 -14.16 -16.24 -4.67
CA LEU A 50 -14.13 -17.69 -4.77
C LEU A 50 -15.58 -18.12 -4.93
N PRO A 51 -15.92 -18.89 -5.98
CA PRO A 51 -17.22 -19.49 -6.08
C PRO A 51 -17.45 -20.28 -4.78
N GLU A 52 -18.66 -20.21 -4.26
CA GLU A 52 -19.13 -21.04 -3.17
C GLU A 52 -18.96 -22.53 -3.55
N SER A 53 -17.77 -23.09 -3.39
CA SER A 53 -17.55 -24.52 -3.56
C SER A 53 -16.28 -24.97 -2.86
N LYS A 54 -16.52 -25.69 -1.76
CA LYS A 54 -15.85 -26.94 -1.34
C LYS A 54 -14.33 -26.96 -1.34
N ASP A 55 -13.82 -27.18 -0.13
CA ASP A 55 -12.53 -27.79 0.16
C ASP A 55 -11.29 -26.91 -0.09
N CYS A 56 -11.26 -25.71 0.50
CA CYS A 56 -10.02 -24.98 0.76
C CYS A 56 -9.65 -25.10 2.24
N GLY A 57 -9.06 -26.23 2.63
CA GLY A 57 -8.59 -26.51 4.00
C GLY A 57 -7.29 -25.81 4.38
N THR A 58 -6.92 -24.70 3.73
CA THR A 58 -5.60 -24.07 3.91
C THR A 58 -5.64 -22.54 3.91
N PHE A 59 -6.78 -21.93 4.20
CA PHE A 59 -6.77 -20.53 4.66
C PHE A 59 -6.53 -20.55 6.16
N CYS A 60 -5.30 -20.21 6.56
CA CYS A 60 -4.87 -20.24 7.95
C CYS A 60 -5.78 -19.34 8.80
N GLU A 61 -6.31 -19.86 9.90
CA GLU A 61 -7.19 -19.15 10.85
C GLU A 61 -6.56 -17.81 11.31
N SER A 62 -5.23 -17.78 11.40
CA SER A 62 -4.40 -16.60 11.72
C SER A 62 -4.51 -15.45 10.71
N ALA A 63 -4.70 -15.75 9.42
CA ALA A 63 -4.91 -14.72 8.39
C ALA A 63 -6.25 -14.01 8.59
N SER A 64 -7.29 -14.78 8.96
CA SER A 64 -8.64 -14.26 9.20
C SER A 64 -8.67 -13.24 10.34
N VAL A 65 -7.81 -13.39 11.35
CA VAL A 65 -7.69 -12.44 12.46
C VAL A 65 -7.00 -11.15 12.02
N LEU A 66 -5.93 -11.22 11.22
CA LEU A 66 -5.27 -10.02 10.69
C LEU A 66 -6.21 -9.21 9.78
N PHE A 67 -6.95 -9.88 8.89
CA PHE A 67 -7.91 -9.23 7.99
C PHE A 67 -9.10 -8.59 8.70
N SER A 68 -9.33 -8.90 9.98
CA SER A 68 -10.38 -8.26 10.78
C SER A 68 -9.97 -6.89 11.35
N CYS A 69 -8.71 -6.49 11.19
CA CYS A 69 -8.21 -5.20 11.65
C CYS A 69 -8.56 -4.09 10.66
N GLU A 70 -9.30 -3.09 11.09
CA GLU A 70 -9.78 -1.99 10.24
C GLU A 70 -9.12 -0.65 10.58
N THR A 71 -8.49 -0.54 11.75
CA THR A 71 -7.90 0.71 12.25
C THR A 71 -6.50 0.46 12.81
N PHE A 72 -5.66 1.50 12.84
CA PHE A 72 -4.37 1.45 13.49
C PHE A 72 -4.08 2.67 14.35
N ASP A 73 -3.26 2.47 15.39
CA ASP A 73 -2.72 3.54 16.23
C ASP A 73 -1.21 3.36 16.42
N VAL A 74 -0.51 4.47 16.66
CA VAL A 74 0.94 4.53 16.82
C VAL A 74 1.29 4.96 18.24
N HIS A 75 1.98 4.09 18.96
CA HIS A 75 2.52 4.41 20.28
C HIS A 75 4.00 4.80 20.15
N GLU A 76 4.32 6.03 20.56
CA GLU A 76 5.68 6.58 20.44
C GLU A 76 6.68 6.00 21.46
N ILE A 77 6.21 5.74 22.68
CA ILE A 77 7.07 5.28 23.80
C ILE A 77 7.21 3.77 23.71
N ASN A 78 8.39 3.30 23.26
CA ASN A 78 8.61 1.96 22.72
C ASN A 78 7.78 1.79 21.44
N PRO A 79 8.37 2.05 20.26
CA PRO A 79 7.64 2.11 18.99
C PRO A 79 6.74 0.90 18.80
N ARG A 80 5.43 1.16 18.74
CA ARG A 80 4.43 0.12 18.57
C ARG A 80 3.35 0.57 17.62
N LEU A 81 2.84 -0.39 16.88
CA LEU A 81 1.73 -0.25 15.96
C LEU A 81 0.62 -1.16 16.46
N VAL A 82 -0.53 -0.58 16.81
CA VAL A 82 -1.67 -1.30 17.36
C VAL A 82 -2.72 -1.41 16.28
N PHE A 83 -3.05 -2.62 15.86
CA PHE A 83 -4.12 -2.89 14.91
C PHE A 83 -5.41 -3.18 15.66
N GLY A 84 -6.41 -2.32 15.49
CA GLY A 84 -7.74 -2.48 16.09
C GLY A 84 -8.66 -3.29 15.20
N ALA A 85 -9.24 -4.35 15.78
CA ALA A 85 -10.21 -5.23 15.15
C ALA A 85 -11.62 -5.06 15.75
N PHE A 86 -12.60 -5.72 15.15
CA PHE A 86 -13.98 -5.71 15.63
C PHE A 86 -14.10 -6.22 17.09
N ALA A 87 -15.07 -5.68 17.83
CA ALA A 87 -15.36 -6.01 19.23
C ALA A 87 -14.28 -5.63 20.26
N GLY A 88 -13.39 -4.67 19.94
CA GLY A 88 -12.41 -4.14 20.89
C GLY A 88 -11.19 -5.04 21.10
N HIS A 89 -11.01 -6.03 20.24
CA HIS A 89 -9.75 -6.78 20.15
C HIS A 89 -8.71 -5.94 19.42
N SER A 90 -7.47 -6.02 19.85
CA SER A 90 -6.35 -5.35 19.19
C SER A 90 -5.13 -6.25 19.15
N ILE A 91 -4.34 -6.11 18.10
CA ILE A 91 -3.05 -6.78 17.94
C ILE A 91 -1.95 -5.74 18.07
N GLU A 92 -1.05 -5.93 19.01
CA GLU A 92 0.02 -4.97 19.30
C GLU A 92 1.33 -5.49 18.73
N PHE A 93 1.89 -4.74 17.79
CA PHE A 93 3.18 -5.03 17.19
C PHE A 93 4.23 -4.08 17.72
N SER A 94 5.34 -4.60 18.23
CA SER A 94 6.55 -3.81 18.40
C SER A 94 7.21 -3.58 17.04
N THR A 95 7.72 -2.37 16.86
CA THR A 95 8.45 -1.96 15.66
C THR A 95 9.88 -1.57 16.04
N ASN A 96 10.79 -1.65 15.08
CA ASN A 96 12.18 -1.23 15.27
C ASN A 96 12.39 0.28 15.08
N THR A 97 11.41 0.98 14.49
CA THR A 97 11.47 2.42 14.20
C THR A 97 10.07 3.03 14.10
N LEU A 98 9.96 4.34 14.36
CA LEU A 98 8.75 5.16 14.10
C LEU A 98 8.72 5.74 12.67
N THR A 99 9.84 5.62 11.95
CA THR A 99 10.00 6.20 10.61
C THR A 99 10.47 5.14 9.62
N PRO A 100 9.68 4.09 9.35
CA PRO A 100 10.04 3.10 8.34
C PRO A 100 10.00 3.76 6.95
N THR A 101 10.99 3.46 6.10
CA THR A 101 11.06 3.99 4.72
C THR A 101 10.69 2.92 3.70
N ASP A 102 11.42 1.81 3.66
CA ASP A 102 11.25 0.75 2.66
C ASP A 102 10.88 -0.59 3.27
N THR A 103 11.21 -0.78 4.55
CA THR A 103 10.94 -2.00 5.30
C THR A 103 10.26 -1.67 6.62
N LEU A 104 9.33 -2.55 7.00
CA LEU A 104 8.61 -2.48 8.26
C LEU A 104 8.62 -3.88 8.87
N VAL A 105 9.10 -4.00 10.11
CA VAL A 105 9.07 -5.26 10.86
C VAL A 105 8.08 -5.10 12.00
N LEU A 106 7.06 -5.95 12.01
CA LEU A 106 6.01 -5.99 13.01
C LEU A 106 6.20 -7.26 13.86
N SER A 107 6.61 -7.10 15.11
CA SER A 107 6.85 -8.23 16.02
C SER A 107 5.75 -8.33 17.07
N CYS A 108 5.08 -9.47 17.13
CA CYS A 108 4.12 -9.82 18.16
C CYS A 108 4.84 -10.66 19.23
N GLU A 109 4.82 -10.21 20.48
CA GLU A 109 5.35 -10.84 21.72
C GLU A 109 6.65 -11.68 21.60
N ASN A 110 7.58 -11.28 20.71
CA ASN A 110 8.90 -11.91 20.47
C ASN A 110 8.91 -13.36 19.93
N TRP A 111 7.75 -13.90 19.56
CA TRP A 111 7.58 -15.26 19.03
C TRP A 111 7.13 -15.26 17.57
N TYR A 112 6.48 -14.18 17.11
CA TYR A 112 6.07 -14.02 15.72
C TYR A 112 6.50 -12.65 15.18
N ALA A 113 7.11 -12.62 14.00
CA ALA A 113 7.43 -11.36 13.33
C ALA A 113 7.06 -11.41 11.84
N VAL A 114 6.46 -10.32 11.38
CA VAL A 114 6.06 -10.09 10.00
C VAL A 114 6.99 -9.04 9.42
N GLU A 115 7.69 -9.40 8.36
CA GLU A 115 8.49 -8.47 7.58
C GLU A 115 7.68 -7.99 6.38
N CYS A 116 7.61 -6.68 6.22
CA CYS A 116 6.91 -6.01 5.15
C CYS A 116 7.87 -5.14 4.34
N LYS A 117 7.66 -5.06 3.03
CA LYS A 117 8.30 -4.08 2.15
C LYS A 117 7.29 -3.03 1.72
N ARG A 118 7.73 -1.78 1.55
CA ARG A 118 6.89 -0.73 0.98
C ARG A 118 6.64 -1.00 -0.50
N VAL A 119 5.39 -0.92 -0.90
CA VAL A 119 4.98 -0.90 -2.30
C VAL A 119 4.93 0.57 -2.73
N GLN A 120 5.58 0.93 -3.83
CA GLN A 120 5.54 2.30 -4.33
C GLN A 120 4.10 2.64 -4.77
N ASP A 121 3.55 3.75 -4.28
CA ASP A 121 2.16 4.21 -4.48
C ASP A 121 1.76 4.50 -5.94
N ASN A 122 2.65 4.28 -6.91
CA ASN A 122 2.35 4.46 -8.34
C ASN A 122 1.56 3.29 -8.96
N GLN A 123 1.12 2.32 -8.16
CA GLN A 123 0.30 1.19 -8.62
C GLN A 123 -1.01 1.19 -7.83
N ALA A 124 -2.13 1.51 -8.49
CA ALA A 124 -3.44 1.20 -7.92
C ALA A 124 -3.57 -0.32 -7.74
N ALA A 125 -4.26 -0.78 -6.70
CA ALA A 125 -4.51 -2.21 -6.49
C ALA A 125 -5.15 -2.84 -7.75
N GLY A 126 -4.58 -3.95 -8.25
CA GLY A 126 -4.97 -4.58 -9.51
C GLY A 126 -4.29 -4.05 -10.78
N GLN A 127 -3.42 -3.04 -10.67
CA GLN A 127 -2.59 -2.58 -11.79
C GLN A 127 -1.21 -3.26 -11.70
N GLU A 128 -1.02 -4.37 -12.43
CA GLU A 128 0.28 -5.07 -12.48
C GLU A 128 1.32 -4.29 -13.31
N LYS A 129 0.87 -3.37 -14.16
CA LYS A 129 1.71 -2.60 -15.07
C LYS A 129 1.33 -1.13 -15.03
N GLN A 130 2.33 -0.28 -14.78
CA GLN A 130 2.18 1.17 -14.90
C GLN A 130 1.80 1.50 -16.35
N LEU A 131 0.56 1.98 -16.55
CA LEU A 131 0.12 2.41 -17.87
C LEU A 131 0.63 3.83 -18.10
N SER A 132 1.27 4.04 -19.26
CA SER A 132 1.83 5.32 -19.63
C SER A 132 1.13 5.84 -20.87
N PHE A 133 0.78 7.12 -20.86
CA PHE A 133 0.36 7.85 -22.06
C PHE A 133 1.55 8.25 -22.95
N GLY A 134 2.78 7.84 -22.62
CA GLY A 134 3.99 8.23 -23.33
C GLY A 134 3.96 7.91 -24.83
N GLU A 135 3.53 6.72 -25.21
CA GLU A 135 3.38 6.33 -26.62
C GLU A 135 2.32 7.18 -27.33
N ALA A 136 1.16 7.41 -26.69
CA ALA A 136 0.11 8.25 -27.26
C ALA A 136 0.56 9.72 -27.44
N LEU A 137 1.44 10.21 -26.56
CA LEU A 137 2.03 11.55 -26.65
C LEU A 137 3.07 11.63 -27.77
N GLN A 138 4.00 10.66 -27.86
CA GLN A 138 5.04 10.61 -28.89
C GLN A 138 4.45 10.46 -30.29
N GLU A 139 3.48 9.56 -30.45
CA GLU A 139 2.84 9.26 -31.74
C GLU A 139 1.65 10.20 -32.05
N SER A 140 1.38 11.18 -31.18
CA SER A 140 0.29 12.16 -31.36
C SER A 140 -1.11 11.54 -31.50
N TYR A 141 -1.35 10.36 -30.94
CA TYR A 141 -2.67 9.72 -30.95
C TYR A 141 -3.66 10.46 -30.06
N PHE A 142 -4.92 10.55 -30.47
CA PHE A 142 -6.02 11.13 -29.68
C PHE A 142 -5.80 12.56 -29.18
N ARG A 143 -4.91 13.34 -29.81
CA ARG A 143 -4.68 14.74 -29.46
C ARG A 143 -5.95 15.58 -29.65
N ASP A 144 -6.23 16.44 -28.68
CA ASP A 144 -7.36 17.36 -28.68
C ASP A 144 -6.94 18.81 -28.34
N VAL A 145 -5.67 19.03 -27.98
CA VAL A 145 -5.09 20.34 -27.68
C VAL A 145 -3.78 20.53 -28.41
N MET A 146 -3.53 21.77 -28.84
CA MET A 146 -2.25 22.20 -29.39
C MET A 146 -1.77 23.46 -28.65
N VAL A 147 -0.57 23.40 -28.08
CA VAL A 147 0.08 24.55 -27.45
C VAL A 147 1.19 25.03 -28.36
N LYS A 148 1.30 26.35 -28.55
CA LYS A 148 2.32 26.96 -29.39
C LYS A 148 3.24 27.84 -28.54
N SER A 149 4.54 27.64 -28.65
CA SER A 149 5.52 28.50 -28.00
C SER A 149 5.66 29.85 -28.73
N SER A 150 6.23 30.83 -28.04
CA SER A 150 6.61 32.12 -28.65
C SER A 150 7.68 31.98 -29.74
N SER A 151 8.49 30.91 -29.69
CA SER A 151 9.44 30.54 -30.74
C SER A 151 8.80 29.85 -31.94
N GLY A 152 7.48 29.59 -31.90
CA GLY A 152 6.71 28.99 -32.99
C GLY A 152 6.65 27.46 -32.98
N LEU A 153 7.19 26.79 -31.96
CA LEU A 153 7.10 25.34 -31.80
C LEU A 153 5.69 24.93 -31.37
N GLU A 154 5.19 23.84 -31.92
CA GLU A 154 3.84 23.34 -31.67
C GLU A 154 3.90 21.99 -30.93
N TYR A 155 3.10 21.87 -29.88
CA TYR A 155 3.02 20.71 -29.00
C TYR A 155 1.60 20.16 -29.04
N ALA A 156 1.43 18.97 -29.62
CA ALA A 156 0.18 18.22 -29.59
C ALA A 156 0.04 17.51 -28.24
N LEU A 157 -1.05 17.78 -27.53
CA LEU A 157 -1.27 17.34 -26.15
C LEU A 157 -2.71 16.83 -25.96
N HIS A 158 -2.98 16.30 -24.77
CA HIS A 158 -4.29 15.82 -24.33
C HIS A 158 -4.83 16.71 -23.21
N ALA A 159 -6.01 17.32 -23.41
CA ALA A 159 -6.68 18.18 -22.44
C ALA A 159 -6.92 17.46 -21.12
N SER A 160 -7.27 16.17 -21.18
CA SER A 160 -7.49 15.31 -20.02
C SER A 160 -6.24 15.21 -19.14
N ILE A 161 -5.05 15.03 -19.72
CA ILE A 161 -3.78 14.98 -18.96
C ILE A 161 -3.46 16.35 -18.35
N LEU A 162 -3.63 17.43 -19.11
CA LEU A 162 -3.37 18.78 -18.61
C LEU A 162 -4.27 19.15 -17.43
N ARG A 163 -5.55 18.75 -17.46
CA ARG A 163 -6.50 19.00 -16.36
C ARG A 163 -6.15 18.22 -15.09
N LEU A 164 -5.66 16.99 -15.23
CA LEU A 164 -5.23 16.18 -14.10
C LEU A 164 -4.00 16.77 -13.38
N ASN A 165 -3.12 17.45 -14.12
CA ASN A 165 -1.89 18.04 -13.59
C ASN A 165 -2.02 19.52 -13.19
N ALA A 166 -3.18 20.16 -13.40
CA ALA A 166 -3.38 21.59 -13.16
C ALA A 166 -3.35 22.00 -11.67
N SER A 167 -3.31 21.07 -10.73
CA SER A 167 -3.12 21.36 -9.29
C SER A 167 -1.65 21.63 -8.89
N ILE A 168 -0.68 21.37 -9.77
CA ILE A 168 0.76 21.50 -9.45
C ILE A 168 1.39 22.77 -10.04
N ALA A 169 0.73 23.45 -10.99
CA ALA A 169 1.28 24.61 -11.71
C ALA A 169 0.82 25.99 -11.17
N ALA A 170 0.59 26.13 -9.86
CA ALA A 170 0.31 27.43 -9.24
C ALA A 170 1.56 28.15 -8.69
N CYS A 171 2.76 27.56 -8.83
CA CYS A 171 4.03 28.20 -8.46
C CYS A 171 5.11 27.90 -9.52
N ALA A 172 5.25 28.77 -10.52
CA ALA A 172 6.49 29.04 -11.24
C ALA A 172 6.37 30.38 -11.97
#